data_AF-A0A928WAE9-F1
#
_entry.id   AF-A0A928WAE9-F1
#
_cell.length_a   1.000
_cell.length_b   1.000
_cell.length_c   1.000
_cell.angle_alpha   90.00
_cell.angle_beta   90.00
_cell.angle_gamma   90.00
#
_symmetry.space_group_name_H-M   'P 1'
#
loop_
_entity.id
_entity.type
_entity.pdbx_description
1 polymer ?
#
loop_
_entity_poly.entity_id
_entity_poly.type
_entity_poly.pdbx_seq_one_letter_code
_entity_poly.pdbx_strand_id
1 'polypeptide(L)' 'MNFFRQYIAPLAVVLIFLLALLAVSIRIFLPSDMAAPAPISTIDFKAIAPQVEPGIFGR' A
#
# COMPACT_ATOMS: atom_id res chain seq x y z
N MET A 1 10.91 27.02 35.33
CA MET A 1 11.06 25.75 34.57
C MET A 1 10.55 25.90 33.12
N ASN A 2 11.01 26.91 32.37
CA ASN A 2 10.56 27.14 30.99
C ASN A 2 11.58 26.67 29.94
N PHE A 3 12.87 26.69 30.29
CA PHE A 3 13.98 26.29 29.42
C PHE A 3 13.82 24.87 28.84
N PHE A 4 13.47 23.89 29.68
CA PHE A 4 13.30 22.50 29.25
C PHE A 4 12.17 22.36 28.20
N ARG A 5 11.04 23.02 28.40
CA ARG A 5 9.91 22.95 27.47
C ARG A 5 10.08 23.83 26.23
N GLN A 6 10.90 24.88 26.29
CA GLN A 6 11.14 25.76 25.14
C GLN A 6 12.25 25.28 24.22
N TYR A 7 13.23 24.52 24.72
CA TYR A 7 14.36 24.07 23.90
C TYR A 7 14.43 22.56 23.77
N ILE A 8 14.29 21.83 24.88
CA ILE A 8 14.44 20.37 24.87
C ILE A 8 13.20 19.70 24.27
N ALA A 9 11.99 20.17 24.62
CA ALA A 9 10.78 19.59 24.04
C ALA A 9 10.68 19.77 22.51
N PRO A 10 10.94 20.96 21.92
CA PRO A 10 10.91 21.12 20.47
C PRO A 10 12.01 20.32 19.77
N LEU A 11 13.22 20.27 20.34
CA LEU A 11 14.31 19.45 19.81
C LEU A 11 13.94 17.96 19.81
N ALA A 12 13.37 17.46 20.92
CA ALA A 12 12.92 16.09 21.03
C ALA A 12 11.84 15.74 20.00
N VAL A 13 10.89 16.65 19.75
CA VAL A 13 9.86 16.47 18.71
C VAL A 13 10.51 16.31 17.33
N VAL A 14 11.48 17.15 16.98
CA VAL A 14 12.20 17.03 15.70
C VAL A 14 12.98 15.72 15.62
N LEU A 15 13.68 15.33 16.68
CA LEU A 15 14.45 14.08 16.71
C LEU A 15 13.54 12.86 16.55
N ILE A 16 12.41 12.81 17.28
CA ILE A 16 11.43 11.73 17.18
C ILE A 16 10.79 11.73 15.78
N PHE A 17 10.48 12.91 15.24
CA PHE A 17 9.94 13.04 13.89
C PHE A 17 10.91 12.48 12.85
N LEU A 18 12.19 12.85 12.90
CA LEU A 18 13.21 12.33 11.97
C LEU A 18 13.40 10.82 12.13
N LEU A 19 13.39 10.31 13.35
CA LEU A 19 13.48 8.88 13.61
C LEU A 19 12.25 8.13 13.07
N ALA A 20 11.05 8.66 13.30
CA ALA A 20 9.81 8.11 12.77
C ALA A 20 9.79 8.15 11.23
N LEU A 21 10.23 9.26 10.63
CA LEU A 21 10.35 9.42 9.19
C LEU A 21 11.32 8.38 8.61
N LEU A 22 12.51 8.26 9.20
CA LEU A 22 13.49 7.25 8.80
C LEU A 22 12.92 5.83 8.94
N ALA A 23 12.33 5.50 10.08
CA ALA A 23 11.76 4.18 10.36
C ALA A 23 10.65 3.82 9.37
N VAL A 24 9.76 4.76 9.04
CA VAL A 24 8.69 4.50 8.08
C VAL A 24 9.23 4.38 6.65
N SER A 25 10.23 5.20 6.29
CA SER A 25 10.85 5.15 4.97
C SER A 25 11.58 3.82 4.74
N ILE A 26 12.33 3.32 5.72
CA ILE A 26 13.03 2.03 5.57
C ILE A 26 12.05 0.85 5.57
N ARG A 27 10.93 0.94 6.30
CA ARG A 27 9.97 -0.16 6.46
C ARG A 27 9.36 -0.59 5.13
N ILE A 28 9.12 0.35 4.21
CA ILE A 28 8.60 0.07 2.86
C ILE A 28 9.56 -0.82 2.05
N PHE A 29 10.86 -0.70 2.30
CA PHE A 29 11.89 -1.48 1.61
C PHE A 29 12.27 -2.78 2.35
N LEU A 30 11.57 -3.13 3.43
CA LEU A 30 11.79 -4.41 4.10
C LEU A 30 11.27 -5.54 3.20
N PRO A 31 11.98 -6.68 3.10
CA PRO A 31 11.54 -7.80 2.26
C PRO A 31 10.10 -8.25 2.54
N SER A 32 9.67 -8.17 3.81
CA SER A 32 8.30 -8.47 4.22
C SER A 32 7.24 -7.52 3.65
N ASP A 33 7.58 -6.23 3.46
CA ASP A 33 6.65 -5.22 2.92
C ASP A 33 6.55 -5.34 1.38
N MET A 34 7.65 -5.72 0.71
CA MET A 34 7.69 -5.96 -0.74
C MET A 34 7.26 -7.38 -1.16
N ALA A 35 7.08 -8.31 -0.23
CA ALA A 35 6.72 -9.71 -0.52
C ALA A 35 5.22 -9.91 -0.84
N ALA A 36 4.40 -8.85 -0.79
CA ALA A 36 2.99 -8.95 -1.15
C ALA A 36 2.87 -9.32 -2.65
N PRO A 37 2.23 -10.45 -3.00
CA PRO A 37 2.04 -10.83 -4.39
C PRO A 37 1.27 -9.72 -5.12
N ALA A 38 1.77 -9.32 -6.29
CA ALA A 38 1.04 -8.38 -7.12
C ALA A 38 -0.38 -8.92 -7.40
N PRO A 39 -1.41 -8.06 -7.46
CA PRO A 39 -2.75 -8.49 -7.85
C PRO A 39 -2.69 -9.17 -9.21
N ILE A 40 -2.85 -10.49 -9.22
CA ILE A 40 -3.03 -11.26 -10.43
C ILE A 40 -4.50 -11.17 -10.80
N SER A 41 -4.83 -10.28 -11.74
CA SER A 41 -6.12 -10.34 -12.41
C SER A 41 -6.17 -11.64 -13.21
N THR A 42 -6.95 -12.62 -12.73
CA THR A 42 -7.53 -13.62 -13.64
C THR A 42 -8.49 -12.82 -14.51
N ILE A 43 -8.03 -12.36 -15.68
CA ILE A 43 -8.95 -11.87 -16.70
C ILE A 43 -9.86 -13.04 -17.02
N ASP A 44 -11.04 -13.05 -16.42
CA ASP A 44 -12.03 -14.06 -16.68
C ASP A 44 -12.64 -13.73 -18.05
N PHE A 45 -11.97 -14.18 -19.11
CA PHE A 45 -12.41 -14.00 -20.50
C PHE A 45 -13.85 -14.51 -20.72
N LYS A 46 -14.38 -15.31 -19.79
CA LYS A 46 -15.77 -15.76 -19.78
C LYS A 46 -16.78 -14.64 -19.51
N ALA A 47 -16.39 -13.56 -18.84
CA ALA A 47 -17.26 -12.40 -18.59
C ALA A 47 -17.34 -11.43 -19.79
N ILE A 48 -16.40 -11.52 -20.74
CA ILE A 48 -16.28 -10.62 -21.90
C ILE A 48 -16.81 -11.28 -23.18
N ALA A 49 -17.02 -12.60 -23.17
CA ALA A 49 -17.72 -13.25 -24.27
C ALA A 49 -19.17 -12.72 -24.33
N PRO A 50 -19.61 -12.11 -25.46
CA PRO A 50 -21.02 -11.89 -25.66
C PRO A 50 -21.68 -13.27 -25.58
N GLN A 51 -22.73 -13.39 -24.78
CA GLN A 51 -23.48 -14.62 -24.59
C GLN A 51 -24.04 -15.06 -25.96
N VAL A 52 -23.29 -15.87 -26.71
CA VAL A 52 -23.76 -16.48 -27.96
C VAL A 52 -24.71 -17.59 -27.55
N GLU A 53 -25.99 -17.26 -27.49
CA GLU A 53 -27.08 -18.19 -27.24
C GLU A 53 -27.10 -19.27 -28.35
N PRO A 54 -26.90 -20.56 -28.03
CA PRO A 54 -26.82 -21.63 -29.03
C PRO A 54 -28.20 -22.06 -29.57
N GLY A 55 -29.17 -21.14 -29.62
CA GLY A 55 -30.59 -21.43 -29.92
C GLY A 55 -31.03 -21.26 -31.37
N ILE A 56 -30.21 -20.68 -32.26
CA ILE A 56 -30.61 -20.32 -33.64
C ILE A 56 -29.80 -21.10 -34.69
N PHE A 57 -29.66 -22.42 -34.53
CA PHE A 57 -29.11 -23.29 -35.60
C PHE A 57 -29.90 -24.60 -35.79
N GLY A 58 -31.19 -24.62 -35.41
CA GLY A 58 -31.96 -25.87 -35.39
C GLY A 58 -33.43 -25.77 -35.80
N ARG A 59 -33.83 -24.71 -36.52
CA ARG A 59 -35.13 -24.59 -37.18
C ARG A 59 -34.97 -23.91 -38.52
#